data_AF-A0A2V9VR11-F1
#
_entry.id   AF-A0A2V9VR11-F1
#
_cell.length_a   1.000
_cell.length_b   1.000
_cell.length_c   1.000
_cell.angle_alpha   90.00
_cell.angle_beta   90.00
_cell.angle_gamma   90.00
#
_symmetry.space_group_name_H-M   'P 1'
#
loop_
_entity.id
_entity.type
_entity.pdbx_description
1 polymer ?
#
loop_
_entity_poly.entity_id
_entity_poly.type
_entity_poly.pdbx_seq_one_letter_code
_entity_poly.pdbx_strand_id
1 'polypeptide(L)'
;MLFASFFAVLIFLAGSGAQAQVASKADRASAESLTQSLIALHTQYRATPAEGRAALIGQLRALAAERQQFLNSLIQTSPAEVLRVAIPNEVSAHMPGSVRGYLEQETDTEGELQVTYEDAKNSATLHHYVKTGGQRLELKFAANAPKNLLTGARVHVHGTRIGSALALSSGTSTSSFQVVQAAPLANTFGAQSTLVMLVNFQDNPVQPYTVASVQDAVFNQTSGFWMENSFQQTWLTGDVAGWYTLSLSSTSCNVDTIASYAEQAAQNSGYALSNYNHFLIAFPSTTACVWWGYSYIGGTPSTSWVNGVVQIKVVSHELGHALGLYHSHSLDCGTVVYAASGCTLNEYGDSFDTMGNSSPMDYD
;
A
#
# COMPACT_ATOMS: atom_id res chain seq x y z
N MET A 1 38.55 -26.84 -11.67
CA MET A 1 38.08 -26.29 -10.38
C MET A 1 37.72 -24.82 -10.62
N LEU A 2 36.48 -24.55 -11.01
CA LEU A 2 35.96 -23.19 -11.16
C LEU A 2 35.23 -22.82 -9.87
N PHE A 3 35.64 -21.73 -9.23
CA PHE A 3 34.92 -21.12 -8.12
C PHE A 3 33.80 -20.23 -8.68
N ALA A 4 32.56 -20.60 -8.43
CA ALA A 4 31.40 -19.73 -8.57
C ALA A 4 31.22 -18.95 -7.26
N SER A 5 31.49 -17.65 -7.28
CA SER A 5 31.21 -16.78 -6.12
C SER A 5 29.76 -16.32 -6.18
N PHE A 6 28.91 -16.94 -5.36
CA PHE A 6 27.58 -16.43 -5.03
C PHE A 6 27.74 -15.22 -4.11
N PHE A 7 27.40 -14.02 -4.59
CA PHE A 7 27.20 -12.87 -3.71
C PHE A 7 25.78 -12.94 -3.16
N ALA A 8 25.66 -13.39 -1.90
CA ALA A 8 24.43 -13.23 -1.13
C ALA A 8 24.35 -11.78 -0.65
N VAL A 9 23.42 -11.01 -1.23
CA VAL A 9 23.09 -9.67 -0.74
C VAL A 9 22.19 -9.85 0.50
N LEU A 10 22.74 -9.56 1.68
CA LEU A 10 21.96 -9.41 2.90
C LEU A 10 21.25 -8.06 2.87
N ILE A 11 19.93 -8.09 2.70
CA ILE A 11 19.06 -6.92 2.85
C ILE A 11 18.81 -6.74 4.35
N PHE A 12 19.38 -5.68 4.93
CA PHE A 12 18.97 -5.20 6.25
C PHE A 12 17.66 -4.42 6.09
N LEU A 13 16.54 -5.04 6.48
CA LEU A 13 15.26 -4.34 6.68
C LEU A 13 15.34 -3.57 8.00
N ALA A 14 15.80 -2.33 7.93
CA ALA A 14 15.61 -1.36 9.01
C ALA A 14 14.35 -0.56 8.70
N GLY A 15 13.26 -0.84 9.42
CA GLY A 15 12.05 -0.04 9.38
C GLY A 15 12.27 1.30 10.09
N SER A 16 11.90 2.41 9.43
CA SER A 16 11.48 3.67 10.07
C SER A 16 11.14 4.72 8.99
N GLY A 17 9.91 5.22 9.01
CA GLY A 17 9.47 6.47 8.37
C GLY A 17 9.48 6.49 6.84
N ALA A 18 8.33 6.81 6.23
CA ALA A 18 8.18 7.02 4.79
C ALA A 18 8.87 8.33 4.32
N GLN A 19 10.20 8.40 4.43
CA GLN A 19 11.04 9.29 3.64
C GLN A 19 11.80 8.43 2.63
N ALA A 20 11.84 8.84 1.37
CA ALA A 20 12.63 8.18 0.34
C ALA A 20 14.06 8.01 0.85
N GLN A 21 14.46 6.77 1.16
CA GLN A 21 15.78 6.49 1.66
C GLN A 21 16.77 6.81 0.54
N VAL A 22 17.82 7.58 0.87
CA VAL A 22 18.89 7.84 -0.10
C VAL A 22 19.45 6.50 -0.52
N ALA A 23 19.31 6.15 -1.81
CA ALA A 23 19.81 4.90 -2.34
C ALA A 23 21.27 4.70 -1.95
N SER A 24 21.65 3.46 -1.60
CA SER A 24 23.05 3.20 -1.34
C SER A 24 23.88 3.51 -2.59
N LYS A 25 25.15 3.89 -2.41
CA LYS A 25 26.07 4.08 -3.55
C LYS A 25 26.11 2.83 -4.46
N ALA A 26 25.94 1.65 -3.87
CA ALA A 26 25.91 0.37 -4.59
C ALA A 26 24.64 0.23 -5.45
N ASP A 27 23.46 0.59 -4.91
CA ASP A 27 22.20 0.52 -5.67
C ASP A 27 22.22 1.47 -6.86
N ARG A 28 22.70 2.70 -6.63
CA ARG A 28 22.86 3.71 -7.68
C ARG A 28 23.80 3.23 -8.80
N ALA A 29 24.94 2.65 -8.44
CA ALA A 29 25.89 2.10 -9.40
C ALA A 29 25.33 0.90 -10.17
N SER A 30 24.56 0.04 -9.49
CA SER A 30 23.92 -1.13 -10.10
C SER A 30 22.84 -0.73 -11.11
N ALA A 31 21.97 0.23 -10.73
CA ALA A 31 20.95 0.81 -11.61
C ALA A 31 21.56 1.38 -12.90
N GLU A 32 22.65 2.13 -12.75
CA GLU A 32 23.36 2.75 -13.86
C GLU A 32 24.06 1.71 -14.75
N SER A 33 24.76 0.75 -14.15
CA SER A 33 25.46 -0.32 -14.87
C SER A 33 24.50 -1.17 -15.71
N LEU A 34 23.37 -1.58 -15.14
CA LEU A 34 22.33 -2.35 -15.85
C LEU A 34 21.75 -1.55 -17.03
N THR A 35 21.51 -0.25 -16.81
CA THR A 35 20.97 0.65 -17.85
C THR A 35 21.98 0.83 -18.99
N GLN A 36 23.24 1.15 -18.67
CA GLN A 36 24.29 1.32 -19.67
C GLN A 36 24.54 0.03 -20.45
N SER A 37 24.56 -1.12 -19.78
CA SER A 37 24.72 -2.43 -20.42
C SER A 37 23.58 -2.73 -21.39
N LEU A 38 22.34 -2.41 -21.03
CA LEU A 38 21.18 -2.63 -21.90
C LEU A 38 21.23 -1.74 -23.14
N ILE A 39 21.60 -0.46 -22.99
CA ILE A 39 21.74 0.49 -24.11
C ILE A 39 22.91 0.09 -25.03
N ALA A 40 24.05 -0.32 -24.46
CA ALA A 40 25.19 -0.79 -25.23
C ALA A 40 24.84 -2.04 -26.04
N LEU A 41 24.18 -3.02 -25.42
CA LEU A 41 23.73 -4.23 -26.08
C LEU A 41 22.68 -3.95 -27.16
N HIS A 42 21.80 -2.97 -26.94
CA HIS A 42 20.82 -2.54 -27.96
C HIS A 42 21.52 -1.90 -29.16
N THR A 43 22.55 -1.09 -28.91
CA THR A 43 23.37 -0.48 -29.97
C THR A 43 24.08 -1.56 -30.79
N GLN A 44 24.66 -2.56 -30.14
CA GLN A 44 25.28 -3.72 -30.80
C GLN A 44 24.27 -4.50 -31.65
N TYR A 45 23.08 -4.76 -31.11
CA TYR A 45 21.98 -5.41 -31.82
C TYR A 45 21.60 -4.66 -33.11
N ARG A 46 21.50 -3.33 -33.05
CA ARG A 46 21.19 -2.52 -34.23
C ARG A 46 22.28 -2.59 -35.30
N ALA A 47 23.55 -2.60 -34.89
CA ALA A 47 24.70 -2.67 -35.79
C ALA A 47 24.92 -4.06 -36.42
N THR A 48 24.45 -5.13 -35.76
CA THR A 48 24.65 -6.51 -36.22
C THR A 48 23.71 -6.85 -37.39
N PRO A 49 24.18 -7.52 -38.46
CA PRO A 49 23.33 -8.01 -39.56
C PRO A 49 22.28 -9.03 -39.07
N ALA A 50 21.21 -9.23 -39.86
CA ALA A 50 20.06 -10.05 -39.46
C ALA A 50 20.43 -11.46 -38.94
N GLU A 51 21.44 -12.09 -39.54
CA GLU A 51 21.90 -13.44 -39.21
C GLU A 51 22.47 -13.57 -37.79
N GLY A 52 23.08 -12.49 -37.25
CA GLY A 52 23.64 -12.46 -35.89
C GLY A 52 22.69 -11.93 -34.80
N ARG A 53 21.52 -11.40 -35.20
CA ARG A 53 20.60 -10.71 -34.28
C ARG A 53 19.85 -11.63 -33.33
N ALA A 54 19.62 -12.89 -33.71
CA ALA A 54 18.83 -13.83 -32.92
C ALA A 54 19.39 -14.07 -31.51
N ALA A 55 20.71 -14.26 -31.39
CA ALA A 55 21.38 -14.45 -30.10
C ALA A 55 21.33 -13.18 -29.23
N LEU A 56 21.50 -12.00 -29.84
CA LEU A 56 21.46 -10.72 -29.15
C LEU A 56 20.07 -10.37 -28.62
N ILE A 57 19.00 -10.79 -29.31
CA ILE A 57 17.62 -10.63 -28.78
C ILE A 57 17.43 -11.38 -27.47
N GLY A 58 17.96 -12.61 -27.39
CA GLY A 58 17.90 -13.41 -26.16
C GLY A 58 18.60 -12.73 -24.99
N GLN A 59 19.79 -12.18 -25.23
CA GLN A 59 20.57 -11.44 -24.23
C GLN A 59 19.89 -10.14 -23.82
N LEU A 60 19.35 -9.36 -24.78
CA LEU A 60 18.60 -8.14 -24.51
C LEU A 60 17.40 -8.42 -23.60
N ARG A 61 16.66 -9.48 -23.89
CA ARG A 61 15.49 -9.86 -23.08
C ARG A 61 15.90 -10.24 -21.66
N ALA A 62 16.95 -11.03 -21.50
CA ALA A 62 17.43 -11.45 -20.19
C ALA A 62 17.90 -10.24 -19.35
N LEU A 63 18.69 -9.36 -19.94
CA LEU A 63 19.20 -8.16 -19.26
C LEU A 63 18.09 -7.16 -18.94
N ALA A 64 17.11 -7.00 -19.84
CA ALA A 64 15.95 -6.14 -19.56
C ALA A 64 15.09 -6.71 -18.42
N ALA A 65 14.91 -8.03 -18.34
CA ALA A 65 14.19 -8.68 -17.25
C ALA A 65 14.93 -8.52 -15.90
N GLU A 66 16.25 -8.72 -15.88
CA GLU A 66 17.09 -8.49 -14.70
C GLU A 66 16.98 -7.04 -14.21
N ARG A 67 17.12 -6.07 -15.14
CA ARG A 67 16.97 -4.66 -14.83
C ARG A 67 15.57 -4.33 -14.32
N GLN A 68 14.53 -4.88 -14.93
CA GLN A 68 13.16 -4.67 -14.49
C GLN A 68 12.94 -5.16 -13.04
N GLN A 69 13.45 -6.36 -12.72
CA GLN A 69 13.38 -6.91 -11.37
C GLN A 69 14.10 -6.02 -10.35
N PHE A 70 15.32 -5.57 -10.70
CA PHE A 70 16.09 -4.68 -9.83
C PHE A 70 15.36 -3.35 -9.58
N LEU A 71 14.81 -2.73 -10.63
CA LEU A 71 14.12 -1.45 -10.49
C LEU A 71 12.74 -1.57 -9.81
N ASN A 72 12.05 -2.71 -9.95
CA ASN A 72 10.84 -3.01 -9.16
C ASN A 72 11.12 -3.08 -7.65
N SER A 73 12.31 -3.52 -7.26
CA SER A 73 12.75 -3.45 -5.85
C SER A 73 13.19 -2.03 -5.48
N LEU A 74 13.96 -1.37 -6.35
CA LEU A 74 14.51 -0.05 -6.08
C LEU A 74 13.44 1.04 -5.95
N ILE A 75 12.33 0.94 -6.70
CA ILE A 75 11.23 1.93 -6.62
C ILE A 75 10.57 1.98 -5.24
N GLN A 76 10.68 0.92 -4.45
CA GLN A 76 10.08 0.86 -3.12
C GLN A 76 10.81 1.77 -2.12
N THR A 77 12.12 1.94 -2.28
CA THR A 77 12.99 2.68 -1.34
C THR A 77 13.57 3.96 -1.93
N SER A 78 13.81 3.99 -3.25
CA SER A 78 14.49 5.09 -3.94
C SER A 78 13.87 5.41 -5.32
N PRO A 79 12.64 5.96 -5.37
CA PRO A 79 11.95 6.29 -6.62
C PRO A 79 12.73 7.28 -7.49
N ALA A 80 13.50 8.18 -6.86
CA ALA A 80 14.35 9.17 -7.54
C ALA A 80 15.39 8.51 -8.45
N GLU A 81 15.97 7.38 -8.04
CA GLU A 81 16.96 6.67 -8.82
C GLU A 81 16.33 5.95 -10.02
N VAL A 82 15.10 5.43 -9.86
CA VAL A 82 14.33 4.88 -10.99
C VAL A 82 14.05 5.97 -12.03
N LEU A 83 13.61 7.15 -11.61
CA LEU A 83 13.43 8.31 -12.50
C LEU A 83 14.73 8.70 -13.21
N ARG A 84 15.87 8.68 -12.50
CA ARG A 84 17.17 9.04 -13.07
C ARG A 84 17.63 8.09 -14.17
N VAL A 85 17.41 6.79 -13.99
CA VAL A 85 17.89 5.76 -14.94
C VAL A 85 16.83 5.30 -15.94
N ALA A 86 15.61 5.83 -15.86
CA ALA A 86 14.52 5.49 -16.75
C ALA A 86 14.93 5.67 -18.21
N ILE A 87 14.62 4.68 -19.05
CA ILE A 87 14.88 4.76 -20.48
C ILE A 87 13.78 5.61 -21.13
N PRO A 88 14.11 6.72 -21.81
CA PRO A 88 13.11 7.57 -22.45
C PRO A 88 12.25 6.81 -23.46
N ASN A 89 10.99 7.23 -23.61
CA ASN A 89 10.03 6.63 -24.51
C ASN A 89 10.56 6.52 -25.95
N GLU A 90 11.26 7.54 -26.43
CA GLU A 90 11.87 7.56 -27.76
C GLU A 90 12.90 6.44 -27.93
N VAL A 91 13.69 6.14 -26.91
CA VAL A 91 14.68 5.06 -26.94
C VAL A 91 13.98 3.70 -26.84
N SER A 92 13.01 3.56 -25.93
CA SER A 92 12.24 2.33 -25.73
C SER A 92 11.49 1.91 -27.01
N ALA A 93 10.97 2.87 -27.78
CA ALA A 93 10.23 2.63 -29.02
C ALA A 93 11.08 1.96 -30.11
N HIS A 94 12.40 2.17 -30.09
CA HIS A 94 13.34 1.56 -31.03
C HIS A 94 13.85 0.18 -30.57
N MET A 95 13.53 -0.24 -29.35
CA MET A 95 13.89 -1.57 -28.86
C MET A 95 12.98 -2.67 -29.43
N PRO A 96 13.47 -3.93 -29.56
CA PRO A 96 12.67 -5.04 -30.05
C PRO A 96 11.38 -5.24 -29.24
N GLY A 97 10.28 -5.62 -29.91
CA GLY A 97 8.99 -5.86 -29.24
C GLY A 97 9.06 -6.84 -28.07
N SER A 98 9.91 -7.87 -28.17
CA SER A 98 10.14 -8.85 -27.12
C SER A 98 10.88 -8.30 -25.88
N VAL A 99 11.44 -7.09 -25.97
CA VAL A 99 12.17 -6.40 -24.90
C VAL A 99 11.30 -5.30 -24.29
N ARG A 100 10.48 -4.60 -25.11
CA ARG A 100 9.65 -3.47 -24.66
C ARG A 100 8.73 -3.78 -23.47
N GLY A 101 8.26 -5.02 -23.32
CA GLY A 101 7.45 -5.43 -22.17
C GLY A 101 8.19 -5.43 -20.82
N TYR A 102 9.52 -5.38 -20.83
CA TYR A 102 10.36 -5.30 -19.64
C TYR A 102 10.77 -3.87 -19.29
N LEU A 103 10.57 -2.93 -20.20
CA LEU A 103 11.00 -1.55 -20.03
C LEU A 103 9.94 -0.74 -19.27
N GLU A 104 10.39 0.36 -18.70
CA GLU A 104 9.53 1.36 -18.10
C GLU A 104 8.65 2.04 -19.14
N GLN A 105 7.54 2.59 -18.67
CA GLN A 105 6.60 3.33 -19.51
C GLN A 105 6.32 4.67 -18.86
N GLU A 106 6.53 5.77 -19.58
CA GLU A 106 5.97 7.05 -19.15
C GLU A 106 4.45 6.93 -19.10
N THR A 107 3.87 7.35 -18.00
CA THR A 107 2.43 7.24 -17.74
C THR A 107 1.93 8.60 -17.31
N ASP A 108 0.96 9.11 -18.06
CA ASP A 108 0.23 10.35 -17.79
C ASP A 108 -1.27 10.02 -17.78
N THR A 109 -1.88 10.01 -16.59
CA THR A 109 -3.25 9.52 -16.43
C THR A 109 -3.96 10.16 -15.25
N GLU A 110 -5.28 10.23 -15.36
CA GLU A 110 -6.15 10.45 -14.21
C GLU A 110 -6.69 9.13 -13.65
N GLY A 111 -7.05 9.13 -12.38
CA GLY A 111 -7.71 8.00 -11.73
C GLY A 111 -8.24 8.35 -10.34
N GLU A 112 -8.82 7.35 -9.70
CA GLU A 112 -9.26 7.46 -8.30
C GLU A 112 -8.12 7.06 -7.36
N LEU A 113 -7.87 7.90 -6.37
CA LEU A 113 -6.84 7.69 -5.37
C LEU A 113 -7.35 6.75 -4.28
N GLN A 114 -6.50 5.81 -3.89
CA GLN A 114 -6.64 5.06 -2.64
C GLN A 114 -5.46 5.39 -1.75
N VAL A 115 -5.76 5.69 -0.50
CA VAL A 115 -4.77 5.98 0.55
C VAL A 115 -4.98 4.96 1.64
N THR A 116 -3.95 4.22 2.00
CA THR A 116 -4.10 3.09 2.91
C THR A 116 -3.00 3.05 3.93
N TYR A 117 -3.32 2.70 5.16
CA TYR A 117 -2.33 2.30 6.15
C TYR A 117 -2.23 0.79 6.24
N GLU A 118 -0.99 0.32 6.39
CA GLU A 118 -0.62 -1.02 6.81
C GLU A 118 -0.05 -0.95 8.23
N ASP A 119 -0.72 -1.62 9.19
CA ASP A 119 -0.46 -1.49 10.63
C ASP A 119 0.02 -2.81 11.21
N ALA A 120 1.34 -2.91 11.39
CA ALA A 120 1.98 -4.03 12.07
C ALA A 120 2.36 -3.66 13.50
N LYS A 121 2.66 -4.68 14.32
CA LYS A 121 2.95 -4.53 15.76
C LYS A 121 3.85 -3.34 16.13
N ASN A 122 4.89 -3.09 15.34
CA ASN A 122 5.92 -2.08 15.62
C ASN A 122 6.23 -1.21 14.38
N SER A 123 5.38 -1.22 13.36
CA SER A 123 5.63 -0.47 12.12
C SER A 123 4.35 -0.16 11.38
N ALA A 124 4.28 1.04 10.83
CA ALA A 124 3.23 1.50 9.93
C ALA A 124 3.81 1.79 8.55
N THR A 125 3.05 1.50 7.50
CA THR A 125 3.37 1.97 6.15
C THR A 125 2.16 2.65 5.51
N LEU A 126 2.32 3.91 5.11
CA LEU A 126 1.34 4.65 4.32
C LEU A 126 1.57 4.37 2.83
N HIS A 127 0.54 3.88 2.15
CA HIS A 127 0.57 3.65 0.71
C HIS A 127 -0.42 4.54 -0.02
N HIS A 128 -0.05 4.89 -1.25
CA HIS A 128 -0.89 5.62 -2.18
C HIS A 128 -1.02 4.79 -3.44
N TYR A 129 -2.23 4.67 -3.97
CA TYR A 129 -2.50 4.00 -5.23
C TYR A 129 -3.41 4.83 -6.10
N VAL A 130 -3.23 4.74 -7.42
CA VAL A 130 -4.22 5.22 -8.39
C VAL A 130 -4.90 4.04 -9.06
N LYS A 131 -6.24 4.05 -9.05
CA LYS A 131 -7.08 3.15 -9.84
C LYS A 131 -7.45 3.84 -11.15
N THR A 132 -6.98 3.28 -12.27
CA THR A 132 -7.23 3.81 -13.62
C THR A 132 -7.29 2.66 -14.63
N GLY A 133 -8.26 2.69 -15.57
CA GLY A 133 -8.34 1.71 -16.66
C GLY A 133 -8.38 0.24 -16.22
N GLY A 134 -8.95 -0.06 -15.04
CA GLY A 134 -8.96 -1.41 -14.45
C GLY A 134 -7.62 -1.85 -13.84
N GLN A 135 -6.63 -0.97 -13.78
CA GLN A 135 -5.34 -1.18 -13.14
C GLN A 135 -5.27 -0.43 -11.82
N ARG A 136 -4.49 -0.96 -10.87
CA ARG A 136 -4.11 -0.30 -9.63
C ARG A 136 -2.59 -0.10 -9.65
N LEU A 137 -2.14 1.15 -9.62
CA LEU A 137 -0.72 1.47 -9.62
C LEU A 137 -0.34 2.08 -8.28
N GLU A 138 0.68 1.53 -7.62
CA GLU A 138 1.23 2.12 -6.40
C GLU A 138 2.06 3.36 -6.73
N LEU A 139 1.76 4.48 -6.08
CA LEU A 139 2.43 5.74 -6.29
C LEU A 139 3.63 5.84 -5.35
N LYS A 140 4.81 6.07 -5.93
CA LYS A 140 6.07 6.20 -5.19
C LYS A 140 6.69 7.56 -5.45
N PHE A 141 6.71 8.41 -4.43
CA PHE A 141 7.17 9.79 -4.55
C PHE A 141 8.66 9.92 -4.25
N ALA A 142 9.42 10.48 -5.19
CA ALA A 142 10.85 10.77 -5.02
C ALA A 142 11.10 11.91 -4.02
N ALA A 143 10.17 12.85 -3.91
CA ALA A 143 10.23 13.96 -2.97
C ALA A 143 8.83 14.38 -2.51
N ASN A 144 8.76 15.00 -1.33
CA ASN A 144 7.57 15.70 -0.82
C ASN A 144 6.27 14.92 -1.06
N ALA A 145 6.20 13.70 -0.53
CA ALA A 145 4.97 12.91 -0.60
C ALA A 145 3.78 13.75 -0.11
N PRO A 146 2.63 13.66 -0.78
CA PRO A 146 1.48 14.48 -0.42
C PRO A 146 0.98 14.07 0.97
N LYS A 147 0.36 15.02 1.67
CA LYS A 147 -0.17 14.84 3.02
C LYS A 147 -1.68 15.01 3.03
N ASN A 148 -2.35 14.39 3.98
CA ASN A 148 -3.79 14.58 4.25
C ASN A 148 -4.67 14.29 3.03
N LEU A 149 -4.34 13.25 2.27
CA LEU A 149 -5.15 12.74 1.18
C LEU A 149 -6.16 11.72 1.68
N LEU A 150 -7.32 11.69 1.07
CA LEU A 150 -8.35 10.71 1.38
C LEU A 150 -8.61 9.81 0.17
N THR A 151 -8.96 8.56 0.46
CA THR A 151 -9.46 7.61 -0.54
C THR A 151 -10.72 8.15 -1.21
N GLY A 152 -10.81 7.98 -2.52
CA GLY A 152 -11.91 8.48 -3.35
C GLY A 152 -11.65 9.84 -4.03
N ALA A 153 -10.52 10.50 -3.73
CA ALA A 153 -10.10 11.69 -4.47
C ALA A 153 -9.80 11.35 -5.94
N ARG A 154 -10.05 12.25 -6.89
CA ARG A 154 -9.57 12.11 -8.27
C ARG A 154 -8.25 12.83 -8.41
N VAL A 155 -7.26 12.12 -8.94
CA VAL A 155 -5.90 12.62 -9.11
C VAL A 155 -5.43 12.47 -10.55
N HIS A 156 -4.62 13.41 -10.99
CA HIS A 156 -3.80 13.34 -12.18
C HIS A 156 -2.38 12.98 -11.76
N VAL A 157 -1.79 11.96 -12.39
CA VAL A 157 -0.45 11.49 -12.10
C VAL A 157 0.37 11.36 -13.38
N HIS A 158 1.60 11.85 -13.31
CA HIS A 158 2.56 11.80 -14.39
C HIS A 158 3.93 11.34 -13.87
N GLY A 159 4.44 10.24 -14.44
CA GLY A 159 5.72 9.65 -14.03
C GLY A 159 6.12 8.40 -14.79
N THR A 160 7.07 7.66 -14.24
CA THR A 160 7.66 6.47 -14.86
C THR A 160 7.11 5.20 -14.22
N ARG A 161 6.33 4.43 -14.99
CA ARG A 161 5.76 3.15 -14.55
C ARG A 161 6.78 2.03 -14.71
N ILE A 162 6.87 1.19 -13.68
CA ILE A 162 7.53 -0.11 -13.75
C ILE A 162 6.69 -1.15 -13.01
N GLY A 163 6.30 -2.21 -13.73
CA GLY A 163 5.36 -3.20 -13.21
C GLY A 163 4.02 -2.56 -12.78
N SER A 164 3.69 -2.72 -11.49
CA SER A 164 2.51 -2.17 -10.84
C SER A 164 2.79 -0.90 -10.01
N ALA A 165 3.98 -0.31 -10.12
CA ALA A 165 4.35 0.91 -9.42
C ALA A 165 4.64 2.06 -10.41
N LEU A 166 4.40 3.28 -9.95
CA LEU A 166 4.59 4.52 -10.69
C LEU A 166 5.49 5.46 -9.87
N ALA A 167 6.70 5.71 -10.38
CA ALA A 167 7.63 6.65 -9.78
C ALA A 167 7.23 8.08 -10.16
N LEU A 168 7.02 8.93 -9.16
CA LEU A 168 6.61 10.32 -9.28
C LEU A 168 7.73 11.23 -8.77
N SER A 169 7.97 12.36 -9.42
CA SER A 169 9.06 13.25 -9.05
C SER A 169 8.78 14.01 -7.75
N SER A 170 7.54 14.40 -7.51
CA SER A 170 7.11 15.08 -6.30
C SER A 170 5.60 14.95 -6.07
N GLY A 171 5.18 14.86 -4.80
CA GLY A 171 3.77 14.93 -4.42
C GLY A 171 3.20 16.35 -4.41
N THR A 172 4.05 17.37 -4.55
CA THR A 172 3.67 18.79 -4.52
C THR A 172 3.89 19.52 -5.84
N SER A 173 4.35 18.82 -6.89
CA SER A 173 4.51 19.39 -8.24
C SER A 173 3.33 18.99 -9.12
N THR A 174 2.62 19.97 -9.66
CA THR A 174 1.47 19.73 -10.57
C THR A 174 1.87 19.01 -11.85
N SER A 175 3.14 19.07 -12.26
CA SER A 175 3.66 18.31 -13.41
C SER A 175 3.85 16.82 -13.14
N SER A 176 3.63 16.35 -11.90
CA SER A 176 3.79 14.95 -11.51
C SER A 176 2.59 14.42 -10.72
N PHE A 177 2.04 15.21 -9.80
CA PHE A 177 0.87 14.83 -9.02
C PHE A 177 -0.03 16.04 -8.80
N GLN A 178 -1.32 15.87 -9.08
CA GLN A 178 -2.32 16.89 -8.84
C GLN A 178 -3.62 16.26 -8.36
N VAL A 179 -4.20 16.79 -7.29
CA VAL A 179 -5.58 16.50 -6.92
C VAL A 179 -6.49 17.31 -7.84
N VAL A 180 -7.24 16.61 -8.69
CA VAL A 180 -8.20 17.19 -9.64
C VAL A 180 -9.55 17.41 -8.96
N GLN A 181 -9.93 16.47 -8.08
CA GLN A 181 -11.14 16.55 -7.27
C GLN A 181 -10.84 15.97 -5.88
N ALA A 182 -11.16 16.72 -4.83
CA ALA A 182 -11.05 16.21 -3.47
C ALA A 182 -12.01 15.03 -3.24
N ALA A 183 -11.64 14.12 -2.35
CA ALA A 183 -12.55 13.07 -1.92
C ALA A 183 -13.77 13.69 -1.23
N PRO A 184 -14.96 13.08 -1.35
CA PRO A 184 -16.08 13.40 -0.48
C PRO A 184 -15.69 13.20 0.99
N LEU A 185 -16.03 14.15 1.85
CA LEU A 185 -15.85 13.98 3.29
C LEU A 185 -16.90 12.99 3.79
N ALA A 186 -16.47 11.92 4.44
CA ALA A 186 -17.36 10.96 5.07
C ALA A 186 -18.11 11.64 6.23
N ASN A 187 -19.39 11.31 6.41
CA ASN A 187 -20.14 11.75 7.58
C ASN A 187 -19.60 11.02 8.83
N THR A 188 -19.05 11.77 9.78
CA THR A 188 -18.49 11.22 11.02
C THR A 188 -19.47 11.27 12.20
N PHE A 189 -20.64 11.87 12.04
CA PHE A 189 -21.66 11.98 13.09
C PHE A 189 -22.73 10.91 12.97
N GLY A 190 -23.43 10.63 14.06
CA GLY A 190 -24.51 9.66 14.13
C GLY A 190 -24.05 8.21 14.01
N ALA A 191 -25.00 7.35 13.63
CA ALA A 191 -24.77 5.95 13.39
C ALA A 191 -23.90 5.74 12.15
N GLN A 192 -22.79 5.03 12.32
CA GLN A 192 -21.90 4.60 11.26
C GLN A 192 -22.25 3.15 10.89
N SER A 193 -22.88 2.95 9.73
CA SER A 193 -23.33 1.63 9.28
C SER A 193 -22.16 0.79 8.78
N THR A 194 -21.89 -0.32 9.47
CA THR A 194 -20.73 -1.19 9.27
C THR A 194 -21.18 -2.63 9.02
N LEU A 195 -20.66 -3.25 7.97
CA LEU A 195 -20.78 -4.69 7.74
C LEU A 195 -19.44 -5.35 8.04
N VAL A 196 -19.43 -6.22 9.05
CA VAL A 196 -18.28 -7.05 9.38
C VAL A 196 -18.38 -8.37 8.60
N MET A 197 -17.39 -8.69 7.78
CA MET A 197 -17.35 -9.91 6.97
C MET A 197 -16.28 -10.84 7.51
N LEU A 198 -16.71 -11.98 8.07
CA LEU A 198 -15.78 -13.00 8.55
C LEU A 198 -15.43 -13.94 7.41
N VAL A 199 -14.16 -14.06 7.09
CA VAL A 199 -13.72 -14.87 5.94
C VAL A 199 -12.52 -15.73 6.31
N ASN A 200 -12.47 -16.95 5.77
CA ASN A 200 -11.30 -17.82 5.87
C ASN A 200 -10.90 -18.33 4.48
N PHE A 201 -9.83 -19.11 4.40
CA PHE A 201 -9.20 -19.46 3.13
C PHE A 201 -9.39 -20.94 2.83
N GLN A 202 -9.38 -21.32 1.54
CA GLN A 202 -9.59 -22.71 1.11
C GLN A 202 -8.59 -23.70 1.72
N ASP A 203 -7.37 -23.23 1.98
CA ASP A 203 -6.26 -23.98 2.58
C ASP A 203 -6.15 -23.77 4.11
N ASN A 204 -6.94 -22.85 4.68
CA ASN A 204 -7.01 -22.58 6.11
C ASN A 204 -8.45 -22.18 6.52
N PRO A 205 -9.38 -23.15 6.64
CA PRO A 205 -10.80 -22.88 6.89
C PRO A 205 -11.14 -22.71 8.38
N VAL A 206 -10.16 -22.33 9.21
CA VAL A 206 -10.39 -22.17 10.66
C VAL A 206 -11.27 -20.96 10.96
N GLN A 207 -11.96 -21.01 12.09
CA GLN A 207 -12.86 -19.97 12.59
C GLN A 207 -12.48 -19.66 14.05
N PRO A 208 -11.43 -18.85 14.28
CA PRO A 208 -10.82 -18.71 15.61
C PRO A 208 -11.67 -17.93 16.62
N TYR A 209 -12.76 -17.30 16.19
CA TYR A 209 -13.68 -16.55 17.04
C TYR A 209 -15.12 -16.69 16.53
N THR A 210 -16.07 -16.44 17.43
CA THR A 210 -17.50 -16.54 17.15
C THR A 210 -18.05 -15.24 16.57
N VAL A 211 -19.16 -15.32 15.83
CA VAL A 211 -19.91 -14.14 15.38
C VAL A 211 -20.32 -13.26 16.58
N ALA A 212 -20.75 -13.87 17.69
CA ALA A 212 -21.16 -13.14 18.89
C ALA A 212 -20.00 -12.35 19.54
N SER A 213 -18.80 -12.93 19.61
CA SER A 213 -17.62 -12.21 20.14
C SER A 213 -17.20 -11.04 19.24
N VAL A 214 -17.36 -11.18 17.92
CA VAL A 214 -17.10 -10.08 16.98
C VAL A 214 -18.16 -8.99 17.11
N GLN A 215 -19.43 -9.37 17.23
CA GLN A 215 -20.53 -8.44 17.48
C GLN A 215 -20.27 -7.61 18.74
N ASP A 216 -19.82 -8.26 19.82
CA ASP A 216 -19.47 -7.58 21.07
C ASP A 216 -18.26 -6.64 20.90
N ALA A 217 -17.17 -7.11 20.28
CA ALA A 217 -15.98 -6.27 20.07
C ALA A 217 -16.30 -5.01 19.24
N VAL A 218 -17.06 -5.13 18.15
CA VAL A 218 -17.31 -4.03 17.21
C VAL A 218 -18.46 -3.15 17.68
N PHE A 219 -19.63 -3.73 17.96
CA PHE A 219 -20.87 -2.97 18.16
C PHE A 219 -21.20 -2.71 19.63
N ASN A 220 -20.49 -3.31 20.58
CA ASN A 220 -20.58 -2.96 22.00
C ASN A 220 -19.33 -2.20 22.44
N GLN A 221 -18.15 -2.82 22.40
CA GLN A 221 -16.92 -2.22 22.94
C GLN A 221 -16.44 -1.03 22.11
N THR A 222 -16.13 -1.20 20.82
CA THR A 222 -15.68 -0.07 19.97
C THR A 222 -16.76 1.00 19.82
N SER A 223 -18.04 0.61 19.68
CA SER A 223 -19.14 1.56 19.65
C SER A 223 -19.25 2.38 20.93
N GLY A 224 -19.11 1.74 22.11
CA GLY A 224 -19.12 2.42 23.41
C GLY A 224 -17.97 3.40 23.54
N PHE A 225 -16.76 2.98 23.17
CA PHE A 225 -15.58 3.84 23.13
C PHE A 225 -15.79 5.08 22.23
N TRP A 226 -16.39 4.91 21.05
CA TRP A 226 -16.71 6.04 20.17
C TRP A 226 -17.79 6.94 20.75
N MET A 227 -18.83 6.40 21.40
CA MET A 227 -19.84 7.22 22.07
C MET A 227 -19.23 8.04 23.19
N GLU A 228 -18.33 7.47 24.00
CA GLU A 228 -17.64 8.19 25.06
C GLU A 228 -16.77 9.31 24.50
N ASN A 229 -15.88 8.99 23.55
CA ASN A 229 -14.90 9.93 23.02
C ASN A 229 -15.48 10.98 22.06
N SER A 230 -16.74 10.83 21.65
CA SER A 230 -17.45 11.79 20.78
C SER A 230 -18.52 12.62 21.49
N PHE A 231 -18.65 12.50 22.82
CA PHE A 231 -19.79 13.08 23.55
C PHE A 231 -21.15 12.60 23.01
N GLN A 232 -21.25 11.29 22.75
CA GLN A 232 -22.41 10.58 22.21
C GLN A 232 -22.83 11.02 20.79
N GLN A 233 -21.90 11.59 20.03
CA GLN A 233 -22.19 12.07 18.69
C GLN A 233 -21.92 11.04 17.60
N THR A 234 -21.15 9.99 17.87
CA THR A 234 -20.77 8.97 16.89
C THR A 234 -20.80 7.58 17.52
N TRP A 235 -21.35 6.59 16.81
CA TRP A 235 -21.41 5.20 17.25
C TRP A 235 -21.46 4.24 16.06
N LEU A 236 -21.15 2.97 16.28
CA LEU A 236 -21.21 1.93 15.25
C LEU A 236 -22.57 1.23 15.27
N THR A 237 -23.09 0.88 14.09
CA THR A 237 -24.26 0.02 13.93
C THR A 237 -24.08 -0.90 12.74
N GLY A 238 -24.79 -2.01 12.70
CA GLY A 238 -24.81 -2.90 11.54
C GLY A 238 -24.71 -4.36 11.92
N ASP A 239 -24.06 -5.14 11.05
CA ASP A 239 -24.20 -6.59 11.03
C ASP A 239 -22.83 -7.28 10.97
N VAL A 240 -22.78 -8.50 11.53
CA VAL A 240 -21.67 -9.43 11.31
C VAL A 240 -22.14 -10.54 10.38
N ALA A 241 -21.68 -10.49 9.13
CA ALA A 241 -21.79 -11.59 8.19
C ALA A 241 -20.86 -12.73 8.63
N GLY A 242 -21.44 -13.93 8.77
CA GLY A 242 -20.75 -15.12 9.26
C GLY A 242 -19.57 -15.57 8.39
N TRP A 243 -18.98 -16.71 8.75
CA TRP A 243 -17.76 -17.21 8.10
C TRP A 243 -17.97 -17.67 6.66
N TYR A 244 -17.23 -17.05 5.73
CA TYR A 244 -17.15 -17.46 4.32
C TYR A 244 -15.79 -18.04 3.97
N THR A 245 -15.76 -19.23 3.37
CA THR A 245 -14.53 -19.82 2.84
C THR A 245 -14.26 -19.31 1.42
N LEU A 246 -13.27 -18.44 1.28
CA LEU A 246 -12.87 -17.87 0.00
C LEU A 246 -12.03 -18.88 -0.80
N SER A 247 -12.23 -18.93 -2.11
CA SER A 247 -11.37 -19.70 -3.04
C SER A 247 -10.02 -19.02 -3.28
N LEU A 248 -9.36 -18.63 -2.19
CA LEU A 248 -8.06 -17.97 -2.13
C LEU A 248 -7.16 -18.77 -1.18
N SER A 249 -5.84 -18.71 -1.39
CA SER A 249 -4.86 -19.28 -0.46
C SER A 249 -4.47 -18.25 0.60
N SER A 250 -4.37 -18.70 1.84
CA SER A 250 -3.83 -17.94 2.98
C SER A 250 -2.35 -17.56 2.84
N THR A 251 -1.67 -18.02 1.79
CA THR A 251 -0.28 -17.69 1.49
C THR A 251 -0.11 -16.44 0.61
N SER A 252 -1.22 -15.79 0.22
CA SER A 252 -1.21 -14.53 -0.54
C SER A 252 -1.99 -13.44 0.21
N CYS A 253 -1.43 -12.23 0.26
CA CYS A 253 -2.07 -11.07 0.88
C CYS A 253 -2.39 -10.01 -0.17
N ASN A 254 -3.43 -10.26 -0.96
CA ASN A 254 -4.01 -9.23 -1.83
C ASN A 254 -5.33 -8.76 -1.24
N VAL A 255 -5.28 -7.63 -0.52
CA VAL A 255 -6.43 -7.04 0.19
C VAL A 255 -7.61 -6.74 -0.72
N ASP A 256 -7.37 -6.27 -1.95
CA ASP A 256 -8.45 -5.96 -2.90
C ASP A 256 -9.16 -7.24 -3.37
N THR A 257 -8.41 -8.31 -3.64
CA THR A 257 -8.99 -9.61 -4.01
C THR A 257 -9.74 -10.22 -2.84
N ILE A 258 -9.19 -10.14 -1.61
CA ILE A 258 -9.88 -10.60 -0.40
C ILE A 258 -11.19 -9.84 -0.22
N ALA A 259 -11.19 -8.51 -0.36
CA ALA A 259 -12.40 -7.70 -0.25
C ALA A 259 -13.44 -8.05 -1.32
N SER A 260 -13.03 -8.14 -2.58
CA SER A 260 -13.92 -8.50 -3.68
C SER A 260 -14.62 -9.85 -3.44
N TYR A 261 -13.88 -10.85 -2.94
CA TYR A 261 -14.44 -12.17 -2.63
C TYR A 261 -15.33 -12.16 -1.37
N ALA A 262 -14.96 -11.41 -0.34
CA ALA A 262 -15.75 -11.26 0.88
C ALA A 262 -17.09 -10.56 0.59
N GLU A 263 -17.06 -9.44 -0.13
CA GLU A 263 -18.22 -8.67 -0.56
C GLU A 263 -19.17 -9.52 -1.41
N GLN A 264 -18.63 -10.28 -2.37
CA GLN A 264 -19.42 -11.19 -3.19
C GLN A 264 -20.09 -12.29 -2.35
N ALA A 265 -19.39 -12.85 -1.36
CA ALA A 265 -19.94 -13.87 -0.47
C ALA A 265 -21.04 -13.31 0.45
N ALA A 266 -20.85 -12.10 0.97
CA ALA A 266 -21.86 -11.39 1.75
C ALA A 266 -23.11 -11.07 0.92
N GLN A 267 -22.94 -10.57 -0.31
CA GLN A 267 -24.05 -10.35 -1.25
C GLN A 267 -24.83 -11.64 -1.55
N ASN A 268 -24.11 -12.74 -1.81
CA ASN A 268 -24.74 -14.05 -2.05
C ASN A 268 -25.50 -14.57 -0.82
N SER A 269 -25.17 -14.08 0.36
CA SER A 269 -25.85 -14.40 1.62
C SER A 269 -26.99 -13.44 1.95
N GLY A 270 -27.29 -12.46 1.08
CA GLY A 270 -28.44 -11.56 1.20
C GLY A 270 -28.12 -10.16 1.76
N TYR A 271 -26.85 -9.82 2.00
CA TYR A 271 -26.48 -8.48 2.45
C TYR A 271 -26.47 -7.49 1.27
N ALA A 272 -27.25 -6.42 1.38
CA ALA A 272 -27.19 -5.31 0.43
C ALA A 272 -26.07 -4.35 0.81
N LEU A 273 -24.91 -4.45 0.14
CA LEU A 273 -23.72 -3.66 0.47
C LEU A 273 -23.95 -2.14 0.46
N SER A 274 -24.89 -1.65 -0.34
CA SER A 274 -25.27 -0.23 -0.40
C SER A 274 -25.87 0.31 0.90
N ASN A 275 -26.20 -0.54 1.88
CA ASN A 275 -26.72 -0.12 3.17
C ASN A 275 -25.62 0.23 4.18
N TYR A 276 -24.36 -0.06 3.85
CA TYR A 276 -23.22 0.11 4.75
C TYR A 276 -22.24 1.14 4.18
N ASN A 277 -21.74 1.98 5.07
CA ASN A 277 -20.70 2.96 4.76
C ASN A 277 -19.31 2.43 5.07
N HIS A 278 -19.20 1.35 5.85
CA HIS A 278 -17.94 0.76 6.27
C HIS A 278 -17.98 -0.76 6.12
N PHE A 279 -16.89 -1.32 5.61
CA PHE A 279 -16.65 -2.76 5.53
C PHE A 279 -15.47 -3.13 6.43
N LEU A 280 -15.67 -4.07 7.35
CA LEU A 280 -14.60 -4.62 8.19
C LEU A 280 -14.42 -6.10 7.86
N ILE A 281 -13.29 -6.46 7.27
CA ILE A 281 -13.03 -7.83 6.81
C ILE A 281 -12.05 -8.49 7.76
N ALA A 282 -12.51 -9.50 8.50
CA ALA A 282 -11.69 -10.18 9.48
C ALA A 282 -11.45 -11.64 9.08
N PHE A 283 -10.20 -12.07 9.22
CA PHE A 283 -9.78 -13.43 8.85
C PHE A 283 -8.76 -14.00 9.84
N PRO A 284 -8.53 -15.34 9.85
CA PRO A 284 -7.57 -15.95 10.75
C PRO A 284 -6.16 -15.44 10.46
N SER A 285 -5.30 -15.41 11.48
CA SER A 285 -3.93 -14.92 11.30
C SER A 285 -3.21 -15.70 10.20
N THR A 286 -2.67 -14.96 9.23
CA THR A 286 -1.80 -15.47 8.16
C THR A 286 -0.44 -14.80 8.26
N THR A 287 0.59 -15.50 7.80
CA THR A 287 1.95 -14.93 7.68
C THR A 287 2.15 -14.15 6.38
N ALA A 288 1.24 -14.31 5.41
CA ALA A 288 1.30 -13.58 4.14
C ALA A 288 0.94 -12.10 4.33
N CYS A 289 -0.01 -11.80 5.21
CA CYS A 289 -0.28 -10.45 5.67
C CYS A 289 0.59 -10.19 6.92
N VAL A 290 1.61 -9.35 6.81
CA VAL A 290 2.58 -9.10 7.90
C VAL A 290 2.11 -8.06 8.93
N TRP A 291 0.91 -7.53 8.72
CA TRP A 291 0.22 -6.54 9.53
C TRP A 291 -0.91 -7.18 10.35
N TRP A 292 -1.39 -6.44 11.34
CA TRP A 292 -2.57 -6.78 12.14
C TRP A 292 -3.81 -6.08 11.63
N GLY A 293 -3.64 -4.82 11.24
CA GLY A 293 -4.66 -4.00 10.63
C GLY A 293 -4.20 -3.45 9.28
N TYR A 294 -5.17 -3.20 8.42
CA TYR A 294 -4.97 -2.46 7.18
C TYR A 294 -6.26 -1.72 6.91
N SER A 295 -6.19 -0.44 6.56
CA SER A 295 -7.40 0.31 6.29
C SER A 295 -7.20 1.36 5.21
N TYR A 296 -8.27 1.60 4.46
CA TYR A 296 -8.38 2.83 3.68
C TYR A 296 -8.49 4.03 4.64
N ILE A 297 -7.86 5.14 4.27
CA ILE A 297 -8.03 6.44 4.93
C ILE A 297 -9.20 7.16 4.26
N GLY A 298 -10.32 7.28 4.97
CA GLY A 298 -11.56 7.81 4.41
C GLY A 298 -12.18 6.88 3.36
N GLY A 299 -12.98 7.48 2.46
CA GLY A 299 -13.78 6.76 1.48
C GLY A 299 -15.21 6.51 1.98
N THR A 300 -16.16 6.37 1.06
CA THR A 300 -17.54 5.97 1.37
C THR A 300 -18.12 5.15 0.20
N PRO A 301 -18.25 3.83 0.34
CA PRO A 301 -17.87 3.05 1.51
C PRO A 301 -16.34 3.02 1.74
N SER A 302 -15.92 2.87 3.00
CA SER A 302 -14.53 2.58 3.36
C SER A 302 -14.35 1.09 3.67
N THR A 303 -13.12 0.59 3.60
CA THR A 303 -12.80 -0.81 3.86
C THR A 303 -11.58 -0.93 4.76
N SER A 304 -11.71 -1.79 5.77
CA SER A 304 -10.69 -2.14 6.75
C SER A 304 -10.56 -3.65 6.84
N TRP A 305 -9.36 -4.13 7.16
CA TRP A 305 -9.05 -5.54 7.27
C TRP A 305 -8.37 -5.84 8.61
N VAL A 306 -8.70 -6.99 9.19
CA VAL A 306 -8.11 -7.48 10.45
C VAL A 306 -7.54 -8.87 10.22
N ASN A 307 -6.23 -8.99 10.43
CA ASN A 307 -5.49 -10.24 10.34
C ASN A 307 -5.30 -10.85 11.74
N GLY A 308 -6.15 -11.81 12.11
CA GLY A 308 -6.14 -12.44 13.43
C GLY A 308 -7.25 -11.90 14.33
N VAL A 309 -6.90 -11.42 15.52
CA VAL A 309 -7.86 -11.17 16.59
C VAL A 309 -8.64 -9.86 16.37
N VAL A 310 -9.97 -9.96 16.37
CA VAL A 310 -10.88 -8.81 16.36
C VAL A 310 -11.09 -8.33 17.80
N GLN A 311 -10.51 -7.21 18.15
CA GLN A 311 -10.57 -6.61 19.48
C GLN A 311 -10.64 -5.09 19.40
N ILE A 312 -11.16 -4.44 20.45
CA ILE A 312 -11.42 -2.99 20.48
C ILE A 312 -10.26 -2.16 19.92
N LYS A 313 -9.02 -2.38 20.41
CA LYS A 313 -7.83 -1.62 19.99
C LYS A 313 -7.60 -1.64 18.48
N VAL A 314 -7.73 -2.80 17.84
CA VAL A 314 -7.49 -2.92 16.39
C VAL A 314 -8.67 -2.33 15.63
N VAL A 315 -9.89 -2.69 16.04
CA VAL A 315 -11.11 -2.21 15.35
C VAL A 315 -11.26 -0.70 15.44
N SER A 316 -11.02 -0.08 16.61
CA SER A 316 -11.08 1.36 16.79
C SER A 316 -10.04 2.10 15.96
N HIS A 317 -8.81 1.54 15.87
CA HIS A 317 -7.72 2.07 15.06
C HIS A 317 -8.06 2.02 13.57
N GLU A 318 -8.40 0.84 13.05
CA GLU A 318 -8.68 0.66 11.63
C GLU A 318 -9.92 1.44 11.18
N LEU A 319 -11.00 1.42 11.97
CA LEU A 319 -12.17 2.22 11.63
C LEU A 319 -11.95 3.73 11.87
N GLY A 320 -10.97 4.11 12.68
CA GLY A 320 -10.50 5.50 12.77
C GLY A 320 -9.90 5.97 11.44
N HIS A 321 -9.08 5.13 10.79
CA HIS A 321 -8.64 5.37 9.41
C HIS A 321 -9.81 5.45 8.44
N ALA A 322 -10.80 4.57 8.55
CA ALA A 322 -12.00 4.61 7.71
C ALA A 322 -12.77 5.95 7.82
N LEU A 323 -12.69 6.63 8.97
CA LEU A 323 -13.24 7.99 9.18
C LEU A 323 -12.32 9.12 8.70
N GLY A 324 -11.14 8.81 8.17
CA GLY A 324 -10.20 9.76 7.58
C GLY A 324 -9.04 10.16 8.50
N LEU A 325 -8.88 9.53 9.66
CA LEU A 325 -7.76 9.81 10.56
C LEU A 325 -6.46 9.21 10.02
N TYR A 326 -5.37 9.94 10.21
CA TYR A 326 -4.00 9.44 10.07
C TYR A 326 -3.47 9.00 11.44
N HIS A 327 -2.29 8.37 11.49
CA HIS A 327 -1.65 8.07 12.76
C HIS A 327 -1.34 9.32 13.59
N SER A 328 -1.53 9.21 14.89
CA SER A 328 -1.06 10.18 15.87
C SER A 328 0.39 9.84 16.25
N HIS A 329 1.23 10.87 16.19
CA HIS A 329 2.67 10.75 16.28
C HIS A 329 3.22 11.67 17.37
N SER A 330 4.43 11.38 17.84
CA SER A 330 5.18 12.32 18.68
C SER A 330 6.40 12.89 17.95
N LEU A 331 6.82 14.07 18.38
CA LEU A 331 8.02 14.75 17.90
C LEU A 331 8.99 14.91 19.07
N ASP A 332 10.05 14.12 19.09
CA ASP A 332 11.08 14.17 20.12
C ASP A 332 12.21 15.11 19.68
N CYS A 333 12.33 16.25 20.35
CA CYS A 333 13.39 17.24 20.10
C CYS A 333 14.51 17.19 21.17
N GLY A 334 14.62 16.09 21.92
CA GLY A 334 15.61 15.88 22.97
C GLY A 334 15.29 16.69 24.23
N THR A 335 16.17 17.62 24.61
CA THR A 335 16.04 18.39 25.86
C THR A 335 15.17 19.65 25.73
N VAL A 336 14.66 19.96 24.55
CA VAL A 336 13.81 21.12 24.30
C VAL A 336 12.39 20.70 23.93
N VAL A 337 11.42 21.54 24.29
CA VAL A 337 9.98 21.29 24.02
C VAL A 337 9.68 21.26 22.52
N TYR A 338 10.36 22.09 21.75
CA TYR A 338 10.22 22.15 20.29
C TYR A 338 11.50 22.72 19.67
N ALA A 339 11.89 22.19 18.52
CA ALA A 339 12.93 22.76 17.68
C ALA A 339 12.53 22.72 16.20
N ALA A 340 13.01 23.69 15.42
CA ALA A 340 12.75 23.75 13.98
C ALA A 340 13.49 22.66 13.18
N SER A 341 14.50 22.03 13.77
CA SER A 341 15.28 20.93 13.17
C SER A 341 15.93 20.09 14.27
N GLY A 342 16.38 18.88 13.93
CA GLY A 342 17.02 17.96 14.86
C GLY A 342 16.06 17.16 15.74
N CYS A 343 14.76 17.20 15.45
CA CYS A 343 13.76 16.37 16.11
C CYS A 343 13.56 15.04 15.37
N THR A 344 13.19 14.00 16.11
CA THR A 344 12.84 12.68 15.60
C THR A 344 11.31 12.53 15.64
N LEU A 345 10.70 12.26 14.49
CA LEU A 345 9.29 11.90 14.40
C LEU A 345 9.13 10.41 14.74
N ASN A 346 8.22 10.10 15.66
CA ASN A 346 7.84 8.72 15.97
C ASN A 346 6.37 8.50 15.57
N GLU A 347 6.15 7.67 14.55
CA GLU A 347 4.84 7.48 13.88
C GLU A 347 3.73 7.04 14.85
N TYR A 348 4.04 6.18 15.82
CA TYR A 348 3.12 5.81 16.92
C TYR A 348 3.57 6.37 18.26
N GLY A 349 4.19 7.55 18.21
CA GLY A 349 4.80 8.15 19.39
C GLY A 349 3.81 8.66 20.43
N ASP A 350 2.52 8.76 20.09
CA ASP A 350 1.48 9.14 21.03
C ASP A 350 0.90 7.89 21.73
N SER A 351 1.22 7.72 23.01
CA SER A 351 0.73 6.60 23.81
C SER A 351 -0.68 6.80 24.36
N PHE A 352 -1.31 7.95 24.13
CA PHE A 352 -2.62 8.29 24.69
C PHE A 352 -3.74 8.31 23.65
N ASP A 353 -3.41 8.06 22.40
CA ASP A 353 -4.35 8.16 21.28
C ASP A 353 -4.55 6.77 20.61
N THR A 354 -5.79 6.44 20.27
CA THR A 354 -6.12 5.17 19.59
C THR A 354 -5.42 5.04 18.23
N MET A 355 -5.08 6.15 17.58
CA MET A 355 -4.33 6.23 16.32
C MET A 355 -2.80 6.19 16.52
N GLY A 356 -2.34 6.05 17.77
CA GLY A 356 -0.94 5.99 18.18
C GLY A 356 -0.59 4.63 18.79
N ASN A 357 0.31 4.60 19.77
CA ASN A 357 0.67 3.37 20.50
C ASN A 357 -0.08 3.24 21.84
N SER A 358 -1.38 3.54 21.86
CA SER A 358 -2.20 3.36 23.06
C SER A 358 -2.21 1.91 23.55
N SER A 359 -2.18 1.73 24.87
CA SER A 359 -2.33 0.44 25.54
C SER A 359 -3.81 0.07 25.63
N PRO A 360 -4.18 -1.22 25.67
CA PRO A 360 -5.56 -1.63 26.00
C PRO A 360 -6.10 -1.07 27.32
N MET A 361 -5.23 -0.67 28.26
CA MET A 361 -5.62 -0.02 29.53
C MET A 361 -6.09 1.43 29.37
N ASP A 362 -5.93 2.03 28.19
CA ASP A 362 -6.38 3.40 27.90
C ASP A 362 -7.81 3.43 27.32
N TYR A 363 -8.52 2.29 27.33
CA TYR A 363 -9.89 2.12 26.83
C TYR A 363 -10.92 1.90 27.98
N ASP A 364 -10.51 2.13 29.23
CA ASP A 364 -11.30 1.92 30.47
C ASP A 364 -11.72 3.23 31.15
#